data_AF-A0A970JM24-F1
#
_entry.id   AF-A0A970JM24-F1
#
_cell.length_a   1.000
_cell.length_b   1.000
_cell.length_c   1.000
_cell.angle_alpha   90.00
_cell.angle_beta   90.00
_cell.angle_gamma   90.00
#
_symmetry.space_group_name_H-M   'P 1'
#
loop_
_entity.id
_entity.type
_entity.pdbx_description
1 polymer ?
#
loop_
_entity_poly.entity_id
_entity_poly.type
_entity_poly.pdbx_seq_one_letter_code
_entity_poly.pdbx_strand_id
1 'polypeptide(L)'
;ARYYLDGDVEVWEVTATIEGTQYTGYIRSDEKYSTFQLKNADATKSDTIEMTYPGVEKLSEYFENLNGTAPTDGDVMLYTSATPIIVTSARKPNNLGLSSKDITLKGGAEGGPQSIADLTNLAIAADGTISATHAVHGQIVLGRIILATFDNPQGLDEAGNSYFTETANSGRPRLAVPGASGTGALVTSSLEMSNVDLSKEFTEMITAQRGFQASSRIITVSDTLLEELINLKR
;
A
#
# COMPACT_ATOMS: atom_id res chain seq x y z
N ALA A 1 3.49 22.24 -9.60
CA ALA A 1 2.15 21.67 -9.35
C ALA A 1 1.11 22.55 -10.03
N ARG A 2 -0.04 22.02 -10.41
CA ARG A 2 -1.18 22.78 -10.92
C ARG A 2 -2.31 22.71 -9.91
N TYR A 3 -2.88 23.86 -9.56
CA TYR A 3 -3.98 23.95 -8.61
C TYR A 3 -5.31 24.11 -9.35
N TYR A 4 -6.36 23.40 -8.92
CA TYR A 4 -7.72 23.62 -9.39
C TYR A 4 -8.77 23.25 -8.35
N LEU A 5 -9.98 23.78 -8.53
CA LEU A 5 -11.14 23.47 -7.69
C LEU A 5 -12.04 22.42 -8.37
N ASP A 6 -12.32 21.32 -7.67
CA ASP A 6 -13.31 20.31 -8.06
C ASP A 6 -14.52 20.39 -7.11
N GLY A 7 -15.46 21.27 -7.44
CA GLY A 7 -16.54 21.66 -6.52
C GLY A 7 -15.99 22.45 -5.33
N ASP A 8 -16.23 21.98 -4.11
CA ASP A 8 -15.69 22.56 -2.87
C ASP A 8 -14.34 21.94 -2.44
N VAL A 9 -13.79 21.02 -3.25
CA VAL A 9 -12.55 20.30 -2.93
C VAL A 9 -11.38 20.94 -3.68
N GLU A 10 -10.37 21.39 -2.93
CA GLU A 10 -9.09 21.82 -3.48
C GLU A 10 -8.29 20.62 -4.00
N VAL A 11 -7.81 20.69 -5.25
CA VAL A 11 -7.01 19.64 -5.88
C VAL A 11 -5.70 20.22 -6.41
N TRP A 12 -4.61 19.52 -6.11
CA TRP A 12 -3.26 19.82 -6.56
C TRP A 12 -2.74 18.69 -7.43
N GLU A 13 -2.57 18.95 -8.72
CA GLU A 13 -1.85 18.06 -9.62
C GLU A 13 -0.34 18.30 -9.48
N VAL A 14 0.38 17.29 -9.01
CA VAL A 14 1.83 17.36 -8.82
C VAL A 14 2.51 16.52 -9.89
N THR A 15 3.46 17.12 -10.60
CA THR A 15 4.32 16.45 -11.57
C THR A 15 5.76 16.51 -11.08
N ALA A 16 6.41 15.36 -10.98
CA ALA A 16 7.84 15.25 -10.71
C ALA A 16 8.55 14.63 -11.92
N THR A 17 9.73 15.16 -12.27
CA THR A 17 10.59 14.58 -13.31
C THR A 17 11.84 14.01 -12.66
N ILE A 18 12.05 12.70 -12.80
CA ILE A 18 13.21 12.00 -12.24
C ILE A 18 13.90 11.28 -13.39
N GLU A 19 15.18 11.59 -13.62
CA GLU A 19 16.00 10.96 -14.67
C GLU A 19 15.32 10.97 -16.07
N GLY A 20 14.55 12.01 -16.37
CA GLY A 20 13.83 12.17 -17.64
C GLY A 20 12.47 11.46 -17.73
N THR A 21 12.05 10.73 -16.69
CA THR A 21 10.72 10.13 -16.58
C THR A 21 9.80 11.03 -15.77
N GLN A 22 8.59 11.30 -16.29
CA GLN A 22 7.59 12.11 -15.59
C GLN A 22 6.65 11.22 -14.77
N TYR A 23 6.38 11.67 -13.55
CA TYR A 23 5.42 11.06 -12.65
C TYR A 23 4.39 12.11 -12.24
N THR A 24 3.11 11.77 -12.34
CA THR A 24 1.99 12.66 -12.01
C THR A 24 1.09 12.02 -10.97
N GLY A 25 0.57 12.82 -10.05
CA GLY A 25 -0.43 12.41 -9.07
C GLY A 25 -1.20 13.61 -8.57
N TYR A 26 -2.26 13.31 -7.83
CA TYR A 26 -3.19 14.31 -7.32
C TYR A 26 -3.14 14.30 -5.80
N ILE A 27 -3.12 15.48 -5.20
CA ILE A 27 -3.38 15.68 -3.79
C ILE A 27 -4.72 16.37 -3.68
N ARG A 28 -5.64 15.81 -2.91
CA ARG A 28 -6.95 16.41 -2.70
C ARG A 28 -7.10 16.82 -1.23
N SER A 29 -7.77 17.94 -0.98
CA SER A 29 -8.00 18.45 0.39
C SER A 29 -8.92 17.58 1.24
N ASP A 30 -9.69 16.68 0.64
CA ASP A 30 -10.48 15.66 1.33
C ASP A 30 -9.65 14.44 1.81
N GLU A 31 -8.40 14.34 1.36
CA GLU A 31 -7.48 13.25 1.72
C GLU A 31 -6.59 13.65 2.92
N LYS A 32 -6.54 12.77 3.94
CA LYS A 32 -5.77 13.02 5.19
C LYS A 32 -4.37 12.42 5.21
N TYR A 33 -3.92 11.86 4.09
CA TYR A 33 -2.65 11.15 4.02
C TYR A 33 -1.50 12.13 3.80
N SER A 34 -0.43 12.03 4.60
CA SER A 34 0.82 12.81 4.43
C SER A 34 1.76 12.19 3.39
N THR A 35 1.35 11.10 2.74
CA THR A 35 2.04 10.50 1.60
C THR A 35 1.07 10.28 0.46
N PHE A 36 1.55 10.37 -0.77
CA PHE A 36 0.79 10.00 -1.96
C PHE A 36 1.68 9.44 -3.06
N GLN A 37 1.08 8.66 -3.96
CA GLN A 37 1.78 8.03 -5.06
C GLN A 37 1.66 8.87 -6.33
N LEU A 38 2.79 9.17 -6.96
CA LEU A 38 2.85 9.70 -8.32
C LEU A 38 3.02 8.50 -9.27
N LYS A 39 2.16 8.40 -10.28
CA LYS A 39 2.22 7.35 -11.30
C LYS A 39 3.04 7.82 -12.48
N ASN A 40 3.77 6.90 -13.12
CA ASN A 40 4.44 7.20 -14.38
C ASN A 40 3.41 7.74 -15.39
N ALA A 41 3.74 8.84 -16.05
CA ALA A 41 2.89 9.45 -17.08
C ALA A 41 2.72 8.54 -18.32
N ASP A 42 3.66 7.60 -18.54
CA ASP A 42 3.54 6.54 -19.54
C ASP A 42 2.63 5.42 -19.01
N ALA A 43 1.40 5.36 -19.55
CA ALA A 43 0.38 4.38 -19.17
C ALA A 43 0.79 2.90 -19.40
N THR A 44 1.88 2.65 -20.14
CA THR A 44 2.41 1.30 -20.34
C THR A 44 3.31 0.83 -19.20
N LYS A 45 3.70 1.74 -18.29
CA LYS A 45 4.60 1.45 -17.16
C LYS A 45 3.86 1.61 -15.83
N SER A 46 3.85 0.54 -15.04
CA SER A 46 3.24 0.54 -13.69
C SER A 46 4.19 1.07 -12.60
N ASP A 47 5.23 1.81 -12.98
CA ASP A 47 6.17 2.39 -12.02
C ASP A 47 5.49 3.55 -11.29
N THR A 48 5.59 3.55 -9.97
CA THR A 48 5.13 4.65 -9.11
C THR A 48 6.31 5.22 -8.32
N ILE A 49 6.16 6.40 -7.76
CA ILE A 49 7.06 6.94 -6.73
C ILE A 49 6.19 7.44 -5.58
N GLU A 50 6.70 7.34 -4.36
CA GLU A 50 6.01 7.88 -3.19
C GLU A 50 6.60 9.22 -2.83
N MET A 51 5.72 10.19 -2.60
CA MET A 51 6.08 11.53 -2.16
C MET A 51 5.43 11.81 -0.82
N THR A 52 6.26 12.10 0.19
CA THR A 52 5.80 12.58 1.50
C THR A 52 5.68 14.10 1.46
N TYR A 53 4.58 14.62 2.00
CA TYR A 53 4.33 16.05 2.13
C TYR A 53 3.71 16.34 3.52
N PRO A 54 3.87 17.56 4.07
CA PRO A 54 3.50 17.87 5.45
C PRO A 54 1.98 18.03 5.70
N GLY A 55 1.13 17.63 4.74
CA GLY A 55 -0.32 17.79 4.77
C GLY A 55 -0.82 18.94 3.88
N VAL A 56 -2.09 18.86 3.47
CA VAL A 56 -2.72 19.76 2.48
C VAL A 56 -2.77 21.20 2.95
N GLU A 57 -3.01 21.41 4.24
CA GLU A 57 -3.06 22.74 4.88
C GLU A 57 -1.74 23.50 4.80
N LYS A 58 -0.63 22.78 4.60
CA LYS A 58 0.73 23.35 4.49
C LYS A 58 1.28 23.33 3.07
N LEU A 59 0.51 22.87 2.07
CA LEU A 59 0.99 22.85 0.68
C LEU A 59 1.29 24.26 0.15
N SER A 60 0.52 25.26 0.60
CA SER A 60 0.76 26.68 0.27
C SER A 60 2.04 27.25 0.89
N GLU A 61 2.64 26.59 1.89
CA GLU A 61 3.97 26.94 2.43
C GLU A 61 5.12 26.38 1.56
N TYR A 62 4.83 25.40 0.70
CA TYR A 62 5.82 24.69 -0.11
C TYR A 62 5.73 25.03 -1.60
N PHE A 63 4.57 25.52 -2.03
CA PHE A 63 4.27 25.88 -3.41
C PHE A 63 3.77 27.32 -3.46
N GLU A 64 4.55 28.21 -4.07
CA GLU A 64 4.18 29.61 -4.27
C GLU A 64 3.72 29.85 -5.71
N ASN A 65 2.71 30.71 -5.86
CA ASN A 65 2.39 31.33 -7.15
C ASN A 65 3.51 32.32 -7.49
N LEU A 66 3.94 32.36 -8.76
CA LEU A 66 4.90 33.35 -9.28
C LEU A 66 4.55 34.81 -8.94
N ASN A 67 3.28 35.08 -8.61
CA ASN A 67 2.77 36.41 -8.27
C ASN A 67 2.60 36.67 -6.75
N GLY A 68 2.93 35.72 -5.86
CA GLY A 68 2.88 35.92 -4.39
C GLY A 68 1.49 36.05 -3.78
N THR A 69 0.44 35.72 -4.54
CA THR A 69 -0.97 35.66 -4.09
C THR A 69 -1.39 34.23 -3.78
N ALA A 70 -2.47 34.08 -3.00
CA ALA A 70 -3.10 32.78 -2.76
C ALA A 70 -3.45 32.07 -4.10
N PRO A 71 -3.40 30.72 -4.14
CA PRO A 71 -3.70 29.94 -5.34
C PRO A 71 -5.08 30.27 -5.93
N THR A 72 -5.14 30.54 -7.23
CA THR A 72 -6.39 30.62 -7.99
C THR A 72 -6.51 29.46 -8.97
N ASP A 73 -7.75 29.10 -9.31
CA ASP A 73 -8.05 27.97 -10.20
C ASP A 73 -7.27 28.05 -11.52
N GLY A 74 -6.49 27.01 -11.82
CA GLY A 74 -5.68 26.92 -13.03
C GLY A 74 -4.22 27.36 -12.90
N ASP A 75 -3.80 27.87 -11.74
CA ASP A 75 -2.43 28.35 -11.52
C ASP A 75 -1.37 27.24 -11.53
N VAL A 76 -0.20 27.57 -12.07
CA VAL A 76 1.00 26.72 -12.02
C VAL A 76 1.92 27.21 -10.91
N MET A 77 2.15 26.37 -9.91
CA MET A 77 2.94 26.68 -8.71
C MET A 77 4.33 26.05 -8.76
N LEU A 78 5.33 26.83 -8.32
CA LEU A 78 6.72 26.42 -8.21
C LEU A 78 7.03 25.98 -6.78
N TYR A 79 7.87 24.95 -6.65
CA TYR A 79 8.36 24.49 -5.35
C TYR A 79 9.47 25.44 -4.88
N THR A 80 9.29 26.07 -3.71
CA THR A 80 10.20 27.13 -3.22
C THR A 80 10.81 26.83 -1.85
N SER A 81 10.43 25.74 -1.17
CA SER A 81 10.89 25.49 0.20
C SER A 81 12.34 25.02 0.29
N ALA A 82 13.02 25.42 1.37
CA ALA A 82 14.36 24.94 1.74
C ALA A 82 14.35 23.54 2.38
N THR A 83 13.17 22.96 2.65
CA THR A 83 12.99 21.63 3.24
C THR A 83 12.79 20.59 2.13
N PRO A 84 13.79 19.76 1.81
CA PRO A 84 13.73 18.87 0.66
C PRO A 84 12.57 17.88 0.80
N ILE A 85 11.76 17.76 -0.27
CA ILE A 85 10.82 16.67 -0.42
C ILE A 85 11.62 15.38 -0.57
N ILE A 86 11.44 14.45 0.36
CA ILE A 86 12.04 13.12 0.29
C ILE A 86 11.21 12.29 -0.68
N VAL A 87 11.73 12.10 -1.89
CA VAL A 87 11.18 11.14 -2.85
C VAL A 87 11.86 9.81 -2.59
N THR A 88 11.11 8.84 -2.08
CA THR A 88 11.58 7.47 -1.98
C THR A 88 11.15 6.75 -3.24
N SER A 89 12.09 6.20 -4.00
CA SER A 89 11.76 5.38 -5.17
C SER A 89 10.86 4.23 -4.74
N ALA A 90 9.73 4.02 -5.41
CA ALA A 90 8.89 2.88 -5.09
C ALA A 90 9.68 1.61 -5.35
N ARG A 91 9.61 0.68 -4.39
CA ARG A 91 10.07 -0.67 -4.61
C ARG A 91 9.06 -1.29 -5.58
N LYS A 92 9.51 -1.66 -6.78
CA LYS A 92 8.68 -2.44 -7.71
C LYS A 92 8.00 -3.55 -6.90
N PRO A 93 6.66 -3.72 -6.97
CA PRO A 93 6.06 -4.99 -6.63
C PRO A 93 6.89 -6.02 -7.39
N ASN A 94 7.39 -7.06 -6.72
CA ASN A 94 8.08 -8.12 -7.43
C ASN A 94 7.09 -8.63 -8.48
N ASN A 95 7.22 -8.18 -9.73
CA ASN A 95 6.50 -8.73 -10.84
C ASN A 95 7.08 -10.14 -10.95
N LEU A 96 6.39 -11.09 -10.32
CA LEU A 96 6.80 -12.50 -10.27
C LEU A 96 6.89 -13.09 -11.69
N GLY A 97 6.52 -12.33 -12.74
CA GLY A 97 6.77 -12.67 -14.13
C GLY A 97 5.96 -13.88 -14.60
N LEU A 98 4.97 -14.30 -13.80
CA LEU A 98 4.17 -15.51 -14.02
C LEU A 98 3.39 -15.48 -15.34
N SER A 99 3.20 -14.31 -15.96
CA SER A 99 2.48 -14.16 -17.23
C SER A 99 3.37 -13.81 -18.44
N SER A 100 4.64 -13.45 -18.26
CA SER A 100 5.45 -12.89 -19.36
C SER A 100 6.93 -13.26 -19.38
N LYS A 101 7.39 -14.11 -18.45
CA LYS A 101 8.73 -14.70 -18.52
C LYS A 101 8.63 -16.21 -18.39
N ASP A 102 9.35 -16.92 -19.24
CA ASP A 102 9.63 -18.34 -19.01
C ASP A 102 10.19 -18.48 -17.60
N ILE A 103 9.48 -19.20 -16.74
CA ILE A 103 9.96 -19.57 -15.40
C ILE A 103 11.12 -20.53 -15.63
N THR A 104 12.30 -19.98 -15.84
CA THR A 104 13.52 -20.77 -16.03
C THR A 104 13.96 -21.23 -14.66
N LEU A 105 13.54 -22.44 -14.29
CA LEU A 105 13.92 -23.07 -13.03
C LEU A 105 15.43 -23.35 -13.06
N LYS A 106 16.23 -22.42 -12.56
CA LYS A 106 17.66 -22.68 -12.33
C LYS A 106 17.78 -23.64 -11.14
N GLY A 107 17.98 -24.92 -11.44
CA GLY A 107 18.23 -25.97 -10.45
C GLY A 107 17.17 -27.08 -10.35
N GLY A 108 16.26 -27.22 -11.31
CA GLY A 108 15.38 -28.39 -11.38
C GLY A 108 16.18 -29.69 -11.46
N ALA A 109 15.87 -30.65 -10.60
CA ALA A 109 16.48 -31.98 -10.67
C ALA A 109 15.93 -32.69 -11.93
N GLU A 110 16.87 -33.14 -12.78
CA GLU A 110 16.67 -33.85 -14.05
C GLU A 110 15.79 -33.11 -15.10
N GLY A 111 16.41 -32.72 -16.24
CA GLY A 111 15.70 -32.16 -17.41
C GLY A 111 16.19 -30.79 -17.89
N GLY A 112 17.04 -30.08 -17.15
CA GLY A 112 17.54 -28.76 -17.56
C GLY A 112 16.49 -27.64 -17.51
N PRO A 113 16.70 -26.50 -18.18
CA PRO A 113 15.72 -25.41 -18.24
C PRO A 113 14.43 -25.87 -18.94
N GLN A 114 13.29 -25.78 -18.26
CA GLN A 114 11.99 -26.21 -18.77
C GLN A 114 11.09 -25.00 -19.01
N SER A 115 10.41 -24.92 -20.17
CA SER A 115 9.35 -23.94 -20.41
C SER A 115 7.99 -24.53 -20.03
N ILE A 116 7.01 -23.68 -19.69
CA ILE A 116 5.65 -24.10 -19.31
C ILE A 116 4.99 -24.93 -20.44
N ALA A 117 5.38 -24.72 -21.69
CA ALA A 117 4.88 -25.45 -22.85
C ALA A 117 5.24 -26.96 -22.84
N ASP A 118 6.36 -27.34 -22.19
CA ASP A 118 6.86 -28.72 -22.17
C ASP A 118 6.32 -29.54 -20.99
N LEU A 119 5.54 -28.89 -20.11
CA LEU A 119 5.08 -29.42 -18.84
C LEU A 119 3.57 -29.63 -18.84
N THR A 120 3.15 -30.79 -18.37
CA THR A 120 1.73 -31.14 -18.18
C THR A 120 1.48 -31.49 -16.72
N ASN A 121 0.25 -31.29 -16.25
CA ASN A 121 -0.21 -31.69 -14.92
C ASN A 121 0.66 -31.12 -13.77
N LEU A 122 0.62 -29.79 -13.59
CA LEU A 122 1.33 -29.10 -12.52
C LEU A 122 0.59 -29.30 -11.19
N ALA A 123 1.31 -29.80 -10.19
CA ALA A 123 0.79 -30.04 -8.85
C ALA A 123 1.73 -29.43 -7.80
N ILE A 124 1.12 -28.87 -6.76
CA ILE A 124 1.82 -28.39 -5.57
C ILE A 124 1.49 -29.37 -4.45
N ALA A 125 2.48 -29.82 -3.70
CA ALA A 125 2.28 -30.67 -2.53
C ALA A 125 2.15 -29.83 -1.25
N ALA A 126 1.66 -30.44 -0.17
CA ALA A 126 1.43 -29.75 1.10
C ALA A 126 2.72 -29.22 1.77
N ASP A 127 3.88 -29.77 1.39
CA ASP A 127 5.22 -29.31 1.78
C ASP A 127 5.77 -28.20 0.85
N GLY A 128 4.93 -27.69 -0.06
CA GLY A 128 5.26 -26.67 -1.06
C GLY A 128 6.04 -27.17 -2.25
N THR A 129 6.30 -28.49 -2.38
CA THR A 129 7.00 -29.03 -3.55
C THR A 129 6.15 -28.86 -4.80
N ILE A 130 6.71 -28.22 -5.82
CA ILE A 130 6.08 -28.05 -7.13
C ILE A 130 6.61 -29.16 -8.02
N SER A 131 5.70 -29.98 -8.55
CA SER A 131 6.02 -31.05 -9.50
C SER A 131 5.18 -30.92 -10.76
N ALA A 132 5.72 -31.37 -11.88
CA ALA A 132 5.02 -31.44 -13.15
C ALA A 132 5.46 -32.68 -13.92
N THR A 133 4.68 -33.06 -14.93
CA THR A 133 4.97 -34.20 -15.80
C THR A 133 5.57 -33.71 -17.10
N HIS A 134 6.81 -34.10 -17.36
CA HIS A 134 7.53 -33.87 -18.60
C HIS A 134 7.31 -35.02 -19.59
N ALA A 135 7.18 -34.71 -20.88
CA ALA A 135 6.88 -35.69 -21.92
C ALA A 135 7.94 -36.81 -22.05
N VAL A 136 9.21 -36.51 -21.75
CA VAL A 136 10.34 -37.45 -21.90
C VAL A 136 10.79 -38.07 -20.57
N HIS A 137 10.69 -37.31 -19.48
CA HIS A 137 11.30 -37.65 -18.18
C HIS A 137 10.27 -38.09 -17.13
N GLY A 138 8.98 -38.07 -17.46
CA GLY A 138 7.93 -38.37 -16.50
C GLY A 138 7.79 -37.26 -15.45
N GLN A 139 7.47 -37.64 -14.21
CA GLN A 139 7.27 -36.66 -13.14
C GLN A 139 8.61 -36.08 -12.68
N ILE A 140 8.76 -34.76 -12.79
CA ILE A 140 9.93 -34.02 -12.36
C ILE A 140 9.57 -33.00 -11.27
N VAL A 141 10.52 -32.72 -10.38
CA VAL A 141 10.37 -31.68 -9.34
C VAL A 141 10.97 -30.38 -9.84
N LEU A 142 10.11 -29.37 -9.93
CA LEU A 142 10.44 -28.06 -10.48
C LEU A 142 11.11 -27.16 -9.43
N GLY A 143 10.65 -27.26 -8.18
CA GLY A 143 11.12 -26.43 -7.09
C GLY A 143 10.23 -26.58 -5.87
N ARG A 144 10.40 -25.68 -4.90
CA ARG A 144 9.62 -25.67 -3.67
C ARG A 144 9.30 -24.25 -3.22
N ILE A 145 8.07 -24.05 -2.77
CA ILE A 145 7.62 -22.83 -2.10
C ILE A 145 8.09 -22.89 -0.65
N ILE A 146 8.80 -21.87 -0.21
CA ILE A 146 9.22 -21.69 1.19
C ILE A 146 8.34 -20.66 1.87
N LEU A 147 8.08 -20.85 3.16
CA LEU A 147 7.37 -19.88 3.98
C LEU A 147 8.38 -19.08 4.81
N ALA A 148 8.05 -17.81 5.06
CA ALA A 148 8.78 -16.96 6.00
C ALA A 148 7.90 -16.73 7.22
N THR A 149 8.44 -16.99 8.41
CA THR A 149 7.83 -16.60 9.68
C THR A 149 8.63 -15.50 10.34
N PHE A 150 7.97 -14.69 11.15
CA PHE A 150 8.57 -13.59 11.89
C PHE A 150 8.29 -13.81 13.38
N ASP A 151 9.25 -13.43 14.23
CA ASP A 151 9.08 -13.56 15.68
C ASP A 151 7.97 -12.63 16.19
N ASN A 152 7.79 -11.47 15.54
CA ASN A 152 6.68 -10.55 15.81
C ASN A 152 5.96 -10.13 14.50
N PRO A 153 4.90 -10.85 14.11
CA PRO A 153 4.13 -10.51 12.91
C PRO A 153 3.45 -9.14 12.97
N GLN A 154 3.05 -8.67 14.15
CA GLN A 154 2.43 -7.35 14.33
C GLN A 154 3.42 -6.19 14.17
N GLY A 155 4.72 -6.50 14.15
CA GLY A 155 5.78 -5.52 13.86
C GLY A 155 6.04 -5.34 12.37
N LEU A 156 5.38 -6.10 11.49
CA LEU A 156 5.53 -5.93 10.05
C LEU A 156 4.88 -4.63 9.59
N ASP A 157 5.47 -3.99 8.59
CA ASP A 157 4.91 -2.80 7.97
C ASP A 157 4.03 -3.18 6.77
N GLU A 158 2.86 -2.57 6.67
CA GLU A 158 1.93 -2.85 5.57
C GLU A 158 2.37 -2.10 4.31
N ALA A 159 2.76 -2.85 3.28
CA ALA A 159 3.18 -2.30 1.99
C ALA A 159 2.02 -2.19 0.97
N GLY A 160 0.78 -2.36 1.45
CA GLY A 160 -0.45 -2.34 0.66
C GLY A 160 -0.71 -3.64 -0.12
N ASN A 161 -1.94 -3.80 -0.63
CA ASN A 161 -2.38 -4.98 -1.39
C ASN A 161 -2.09 -6.32 -0.66
N SER A 162 -2.25 -6.34 0.66
CA SER A 162 -1.92 -7.49 1.53
C SER A 162 -0.44 -7.89 1.56
N TYR A 163 0.47 -7.04 1.07
CA TYR A 163 1.91 -7.24 1.21
C TYR A 163 2.44 -6.61 2.48
N PHE A 164 3.44 -7.27 3.06
CA PHE A 164 4.10 -6.84 4.29
C PHE A 164 5.61 -6.78 4.09
N THR A 165 6.26 -5.81 4.75
CA THR A 165 7.72 -5.63 4.74
C THR A 165 8.29 -5.83 6.14
N GLU A 166 9.48 -6.41 6.21
CA GLU A 166 10.21 -6.57 7.47
C GLU A 166 10.61 -5.23 8.07
N THR A 167 10.55 -5.13 9.39
CA THR A 167 11.01 -3.97 10.16
C THR A 167 11.98 -4.41 11.25
N ALA A 168 12.60 -3.44 11.92
CA ALA A 168 13.40 -3.73 13.11
C ALA A 168 12.56 -4.41 14.23
N ASN A 169 11.26 -4.10 14.30
CA ASN A 169 10.34 -4.62 15.33
C ASN A 169 9.76 -5.99 14.99
N SER A 170 9.70 -6.38 13.71
CA SER A 170 9.25 -7.72 13.30
C SER A 170 10.32 -8.80 13.52
N GLY A 171 11.58 -8.39 13.56
CA GLY A 171 12.74 -9.29 13.46
C GLY A 171 12.99 -9.75 12.04
N ARG A 172 14.01 -10.61 11.87
CA ARG A 172 14.40 -11.16 10.56
C ARG A 172 13.50 -12.34 10.18
N PRO A 173 13.25 -12.57 8.88
CA PRO A 173 12.46 -13.68 8.40
C PRO A 173 13.16 -15.01 8.68
N ARG A 174 12.43 -15.93 9.30
CA ARG A 174 12.84 -17.33 9.47
C ARG A 174 12.21 -18.15 8.35
N LEU A 175 13.05 -18.58 7.42
CA LEU A 175 12.62 -19.40 6.29
C LEU A 175 12.43 -20.85 6.74
N ALA A 176 11.30 -21.44 6.38
CA ALA A 176 10.96 -22.81 6.71
C ALA A 176 10.21 -23.49 5.56
N VAL A 177 10.32 -24.82 5.52
CA VAL A 177 9.50 -25.66 4.65
C VAL A 177 8.07 -25.70 5.23
N PRO A 178 7.02 -25.52 4.40
CA PRO A 178 5.64 -25.69 4.84
C PRO A 178 5.42 -27.00 5.61
N GLY A 179 4.70 -26.93 6.73
CA GLY A 179 4.44 -28.07 7.62
C GLY A 179 5.61 -28.45 8.54
N ALA A 180 6.74 -27.73 8.48
CA ALA A 180 7.90 -27.95 9.34
C ALA A 180 8.26 -26.69 10.14
N SER A 181 9.06 -26.86 11.20
CA SER A 181 9.60 -25.76 12.02
C SER A 181 8.53 -24.78 12.57
N GLY A 182 7.33 -25.29 12.89
CA GLY A 182 6.23 -24.50 13.43
C GLY A 182 5.36 -23.79 12.38
N THR A 183 5.61 -24.01 11.09
CA THR A 183 4.72 -23.53 10.02
C THR A 183 3.55 -24.49 9.78
N GLY A 184 2.43 -23.95 9.30
CA GLY A 184 1.33 -24.75 8.77
C GLY A 184 1.70 -25.39 7.42
N ALA A 185 0.98 -26.45 7.06
CA ALA A 185 1.09 -27.05 5.72
C ALA A 185 0.32 -26.22 4.69
N LEU A 186 0.75 -26.28 3.43
CA LEU A 186 0.01 -25.62 2.35
C LEU A 186 -1.22 -26.43 1.96
N VAL A 187 -2.35 -25.75 1.81
CA VAL A 187 -3.57 -26.29 1.22
C VAL A 187 -3.68 -25.77 -0.19
N THR A 188 -3.57 -26.67 -1.16
CA THR A 188 -3.62 -26.31 -2.58
C THR A 188 -5.04 -26.20 -3.09
N SER A 189 -5.24 -25.41 -4.14
CA SER A 189 -6.56 -25.18 -4.76
C SER A 189 -7.60 -24.61 -3.77
N SER A 190 -7.13 -23.89 -2.75
CA SER A 190 -7.96 -23.17 -1.79
C SER A 190 -7.49 -21.72 -1.69
N LEU A 191 -8.42 -20.83 -1.36
CA LEU A 191 -8.14 -19.41 -1.14
C LEU A 191 -8.51 -19.07 0.30
N GLU A 192 -7.56 -18.50 1.04
CA GLU A 192 -7.81 -18.04 2.41
C GLU A 192 -8.80 -16.86 2.40
N MET A 193 -9.87 -16.98 3.20
CA MET A 193 -10.86 -15.91 3.35
C MET A 193 -10.42 -14.93 4.44
N SER A 194 -10.96 -13.70 4.38
CA SER A 194 -10.77 -12.71 5.44
C SER A 194 -11.27 -13.27 6.78
N ASN A 195 -10.56 -12.93 7.85
CA ASN A 195 -10.93 -13.26 9.22
C ASN A 195 -11.96 -12.26 9.82
N VAL A 196 -12.41 -11.27 9.04
CA VAL A 196 -13.30 -10.19 9.49
C VAL A 196 -14.76 -10.61 9.47
N ASP A 197 -15.47 -10.38 10.59
CA ASP A 197 -16.94 -10.52 10.68
C ASP A 197 -17.61 -9.15 10.54
N LEU A 198 -18.22 -8.93 9.38
CA LEU A 198 -18.89 -7.67 9.04
C LEU A 198 -19.95 -7.25 10.07
N SER A 199 -20.70 -8.19 10.65
CA SER A 199 -21.78 -7.83 11.59
C SER A 199 -21.23 -7.22 12.87
N LYS A 200 -20.10 -7.76 13.33
CA LYS A 200 -19.38 -7.26 14.50
C LYS A 200 -18.74 -5.90 14.19
N GLU A 201 -18.03 -5.78 13.07
CA GLU A 201 -17.39 -4.52 12.66
C GLU A 201 -18.42 -3.37 12.52
N PHE A 202 -19.60 -3.64 11.94
CA PHE A 202 -20.66 -2.63 11.87
C PHE A 202 -21.19 -2.23 13.25
N THR A 203 -21.32 -3.16 14.18
CA THR A 203 -21.78 -2.87 15.55
C THR A 203 -20.74 -2.03 16.31
N GLU A 204 -19.45 -2.34 16.15
CA GLU A 204 -18.36 -1.56 16.73
C GLU A 204 -18.29 -0.15 16.12
N MET A 205 -18.46 -0.01 14.81
CA MET A 205 -18.56 1.29 14.14
C MET A 205 -19.75 2.11 14.68
N ILE A 206 -20.93 1.50 14.82
CA ILE A 206 -22.12 2.19 15.39
C ILE A 206 -21.86 2.62 16.83
N THR A 207 -21.18 1.78 17.62
CA THR A 207 -20.85 2.09 19.01
C THR A 207 -19.87 3.25 19.09
N ALA A 208 -18.82 3.25 18.26
CA ALA A 208 -17.87 4.35 18.16
C ALA A 208 -18.57 5.66 17.73
N GLN A 209 -19.45 5.61 16.73
CA GLN A 209 -20.24 6.77 16.28
C GLN A 209 -21.16 7.31 17.37
N ARG A 210 -21.86 6.44 18.11
CA ARG A 210 -22.69 6.85 19.26
C ARG A 210 -21.85 7.45 20.38
N GLY A 211 -20.66 6.90 20.64
CA GLY A 211 -19.69 7.43 21.60
C GLY A 211 -19.21 8.82 21.21
N PHE A 212 -18.90 9.05 19.93
CA PHE A 212 -18.54 10.37 19.41
C PHE A 212 -19.71 11.35 19.54
N GLN A 213 -20.92 10.97 19.14
CA GLN A 213 -22.11 11.82 19.28
C GLN A 213 -22.42 12.18 20.73
N ALA A 214 -22.29 11.22 21.65
CA ALA A 214 -22.47 11.46 23.08
C ALA A 214 -21.42 12.45 23.61
N SER A 215 -20.16 12.28 23.21
CA SER A 215 -19.06 13.19 23.58
C SER A 215 -19.30 14.61 23.06
N SER A 216 -19.75 14.76 21.81
CA SER A 216 -20.09 16.06 21.25
C SER A 216 -21.26 16.73 21.97
N ARG A 217 -22.30 15.97 22.33
CA ARG A 217 -23.42 16.51 23.12
C ARG A 217 -22.99 16.97 24.51
N ILE A 218 -22.09 16.23 25.17
CA ILE A 218 -21.53 16.63 26.46
C ILE A 218 -20.80 17.97 26.34
N ILE A 219 -20.03 18.16 25.27
CA ILE A 219 -19.34 19.44 25.00
C ILE A 219 -20.37 20.57 24.82
N THR A 220 -21.35 20.40 23.92
CA THR A 220 -22.37 21.43 23.67
C THR A 220 -23.15 21.81 24.93
N VAL A 221 -23.57 20.83 25.73
CA VAL A 221 -24.30 21.08 26.98
C VAL A 221 -23.39 21.81 27.98
N SER A 222 -22.12 21.44 28.05
CA SER A 222 -21.15 22.12 28.92
C SER A 222 -20.95 23.59 28.49
N ASP A 223 -20.87 23.86 27.19
CA ASP A 223 -20.75 25.21 26.64
C ASP A 223 -21.99 26.06 26.95
N THR A 224 -23.19 25.49 26.82
CA THR A 224 -24.45 26.18 27.19
C THR A 224 -24.51 26.51 28.68
N LEU A 225 -24.10 25.59 29.56
CA LEU A 225 -24.06 25.85 31.00
C LEU A 225 -23.04 26.94 31.37
N LEU A 226 -21.89 26.97 30.70
CA LEU A 226 -20.91 28.04 30.89
C LEU A 226 -21.46 29.41 30.46
N GLU A 227 -22.18 29.47 29.35
CA GLU A 227 -22.83 30.69 28.87
C GLU A 227 -23.89 31.19 29.88
N GLU A 228 -24.73 30.29 30.42
CA GLU A 228 -25.70 30.64 31.46
C GLU A 228 -25.04 31.18 32.74
N LEU A 229 -23.94 30.56 33.18
CA LEU A 229 -23.17 31.03 34.35
C LEU A 229 -22.55 32.42 34.15
N ILE A 230 -22.07 32.73 32.94
CA ILE A 230 -21.54 34.06 32.61
C ILE A 230 -22.66 35.10 32.66
N ASN A 231 -23.85 34.76 32.14
CA ASN A 231 -25.01 35.65 32.13
C ASN A 231 -25.59 35.89 33.55
N LEU A 232 -25.40 34.97 34.48
CA LEU A 232 -25.78 35.11 35.90
C LEU A 232 -24.91 36.10 36.71
N LYS A 233 -23.72 36.45 36.21
CA LYS A 233 -22.80 37.40 36.87
C LYS A 233 -23.20 38.88 36.67
N ARG A 234 -24.25 39.16 35.90
CA ARG A 234 -24.72 40.52 35.59
C ARG A 234 -25.77 41.02 36.57
#